data_AF-A0A915EPT7-F1
#
_entry.id   AF-A0A915EPT7-F1
#
_cell.length_a   1.000
_cell.length_b   1.000
_cell.length_c   1.000
_cell.angle_alpha   90.00
_cell.angle_beta   90.00
_cell.angle_gamma   90.00
#
_symmetry.space_group_name_H-M   'P 1'
#
loop_
_entity.id
_entity.type
_entity.pdbx_description
1 polymer ?
#
loop_
_entity_poly.entity_id
_entity_poly.type
_entity_poly.pdbx_seq_one_letter_code
_entity_poly.pdbx_strand_id
1 'polypeptide(L)'
;MALLNVGQEEKRKIYSCICYSKVLLTEELMEKLKRVAPVEISQKTVIRVLKRRPLINRKRTIFAMNASKLDDYHFVIKLQTQAGTYVKEFVHSDFGRTRPSISTLMGLQLGDVDILELDVEAVDLEWPPPKKS
;
A
#
# COMPACT_ATOMS: atom_id res chain seq x y z
N MET A 1 20.15 -19.62 3.36
CA MET A 1 20.19 -18.20 2.97
C MET A 1 19.61 -17.94 1.57
N ALA A 2 19.87 -18.76 0.54
CA ALA A 2 19.44 -18.49 -0.84
C ALA A 2 17.92 -18.53 -1.11
N LEU A 3 17.15 -19.40 -0.46
CA LEU A 3 15.71 -19.59 -0.72
C LEU A 3 14.81 -18.38 -0.36
N LEU A 4 15.19 -17.57 0.63
CA LEU A 4 14.40 -16.38 1.02
C LEU A 4 14.38 -15.30 -0.08
N ASN A 5 15.44 -15.26 -0.90
CA ASN A 5 15.63 -14.25 -1.94
C ASN A 5 15.05 -14.68 -3.30
N VAL A 6 14.75 -15.96 -3.50
CA VAL A 6 14.14 -16.45 -4.75
C VAL A 6 12.73 -15.86 -4.87
N GLY A 7 12.44 -15.22 -6.00
CA GLY A 7 11.14 -14.62 -6.32
C GLY A 7 10.79 -13.37 -5.49
N GLN A 8 11.73 -12.77 -4.74
CA GLN A 8 11.42 -11.68 -3.80
C GLN A 8 10.68 -10.49 -4.45
N GLU A 9 10.87 -10.24 -5.75
CA GLU A 9 10.20 -9.18 -6.51
C GLU A 9 8.83 -9.60 -7.10
N GLU A 10 8.57 -10.90 -7.21
CA GLU A 10 7.32 -11.48 -7.73
C GLU A 10 6.31 -11.79 -6.60
N LYS A 11 6.79 -11.90 -5.36
CA LYS A 11 5.96 -12.19 -4.19
C LYS A 11 4.92 -11.11 -3.95
N ARG A 12 3.66 -11.52 -3.84
CA ARG A 12 2.60 -10.64 -3.38
C ARG A 12 2.65 -10.51 -1.86
N LYS A 13 2.33 -9.34 -1.36
CA LYS A 13 2.21 -9.08 0.08
C LYS A 13 0.84 -8.50 0.38
N ILE A 14 0.23 -9.00 1.44
CA ILE A 14 -1.06 -8.56 1.94
C ILE A 14 -0.81 -7.73 3.19
N TYR A 15 -1.40 -6.53 3.20
CA TYR A 15 -1.30 -5.59 4.31
C TYR A 15 -2.69 -5.18 4.77
N SER A 16 -2.81 -4.86 6.06
CA SER A 16 -3.95 -4.12 6.61
C SER A 16 -3.44 -2.81 7.17
N CYS A 17 -4.16 -1.73 6.91
CA CYS A 17 -3.78 -0.40 7.37
C CYS A 17 -4.97 0.24 8.06
N ILE A 18 -4.73 0.89 9.21
CA ILE A 18 -5.66 1.87 9.77
C ILE A 18 -5.21 3.24 9.31
N CYS A 19 -6.12 3.98 8.69
CA CYS A 19 -5.86 5.27 8.08
C CYS A 19 -6.79 6.34 8.66
N TYR A 20 -6.29 7.56 8.70
CA TYR A 20 -7.03 8.75 9.09
C TYR A 20 -7.23 9.67 7.87
N SER A 21 -8.34 10.40 7.86
CA SER A 21 -8.66 11.45 6.90
C SER A 21 -9.05 12.74 7.63
N LYS A 22 -8.56 13.89 7.16
CA LYS A 22 -9.00 15.22 7.63
C LYS A 22 -10.40 15.58 7.16
N VAL A 23 -10.87 14.91 6.11
CA VAL A 23 -12.19 15.14 5.48
C VAL A 23 -13.12 13.97 5.82
N LEU A 24 -14.41 14.27 5.95
CA LEU A 24 -15.45 13.27 6.23
C LEU A 24 -15.43 12.14 5.20
N LEU A 25 -15.44 10.91 5.71
CA LEU A 25 -15.46 9.70 4.91
C LEU A 25 -16.89 9.31 4.56
N THR A 26 -17.13 9.06 3.28
CA THR A 26 -18.38 8.50 2.76
C THR A 26 -18.15 7.06 2.30
N GLU A 27 -19.21 6.25 2.32
CA GLU A 27 -19.16 4.89 1.77
C GLU A 27 -18.82 4.88 0.28
N GLU A 28 -19.21 5.92 -0.46
CA GLU A 28 -18.86 6.08 -1.88
C GLU A 28 -17.34 6.11 -2.08
N LEU A 29 -16.58 6.79 -1.21
CA LEU A 29 -15.12 6.82 -1.28
C LEU A 29 -14.52 5.42 -1.05
N MET A 30 -15.09 4.64 -0.13
CA MET A 30 -14.65 3.27 0.14
C MET A 30 -14.92 2.36 -1.07
N GLU A 31 -16.11 2.45 -1.65
CA GLU A 31 -16.48 1.71 -2.86
C GLU A 31 -15.64 2.09 -4.07
N LYS A 32 -15.32 3.39 -4.21
CA LYS A 32 -14.41 3.86 -5.26
C LYS A 32 -13.05 3.18 -5.15
N LEU A 33 -12.46 3.12 -3.96
CA LEU A 33 -11.17 2.45 -3.74
C LEU A 33 -11.20 0.98 -4.14
N LYS A 34 -12.29 0.25 -3.84
CA LYS A 34 -12.45 -1.16 -4.24
C LYS A 34 -12.43 -1.34 -5.77
N ARG A 35 -13.08 -0.42 -6.50
CA ARG A 35 -13.25 -0.51 -7.97
C ARG A 35 -12.02 -0.09 -8.78
N VAL A 36 -11.15 0.71 -8.19
CA VAL A 36 -9.95 1.24 -8.88
C VAL A 36 -8.86 0.17 -9.03
N ALA A 37 -8.83 -0.85 -8.17
CA ALA A 37 -7.88 -1.94 -8.29
C ALA A 37 -8.27 -2.90 -9.43
N PRO A 38 -7.30 -3.45 -10.19
CA PRO A 38 -5.86 -3.25 -10.05
C PRO A 38 -5.37 -1.90 -10.59
N VAL A 39 -4.36 -1.32 -9.95
CA VAL A 39 -3.79 -0.01 -10.34
C VAL A 39 -2.26 -0.03 -10.32
N GLU A 40 -1.65 0.54 -11.37
CA GLU A 40 -0.21 0.81 -11.42
C GLU A 40 0.08 2.17 -10.77
N ILE A 41 1.08 2.19 -9.87
CA ILE A 41 1.56 3.39 -9.19
C ILE A 41 3.03 3.62 -9.51
N SER A 42 3.44 4.88 -9.55
CA SER A 42 4.83 5.30 -9.65
C SER A 42 5.30 5.82 -8.31
N GLN A 43 6.27 5.14 -7.71
CA GLN A 43 6.88 5.53 -6.44
C GLN A 43 8.31 6.00 -6.67
N LYS A 44 8.57 7.29 -6.39
CA LYS A 44 9.96 7.74 -6.21
C LYS A 44 10.51 7.09 -4.94
N THR A 45 11.83 6.94 -4.87
CA THR A 45 12.48 6.46 -3.65
C THR A 45 12.10 7.37 -2.48
N VAL A 46 11.44 6.81 -1.47
CA VAL A 46 10.73 7.58 -0.45
C VAL A 46 11.69 8.36 0.44
N ILE A 47 11.27 9.53 0.94
CA ILE A 47 12.16 10.47 1.65
C ILE A 47 12.90 9.78 2.80
N ARG A 48 12.20 9.01 3.63
CA ARG A 48 12.78 8.35 4.82
C ARG A 48 13.89 7.35 4.51
N VAL A 49 14.00 6.85 3.27
CA VAL A 49 15.04 5.88 2.87
C VAL A 49 16.11 6.48 1.95
N LEU A 50 16.02 7.76 1.56
CA LEU A 50 16.94 8.39 0.60
C LEU A 50 18.41 8.32 1.05
N LYS A 51 18.68 8.37 2.36
CA LYS A 51 20.05 8.23 2.89
C LYS A 51 20.70 6.87 2.57
N ARG A 52 19.90 5.85 2.29
CA ARG A 52 20.34 4.45 2.14
C ARG A 52 20.07 3.87 0.76
N ARG A 53 19.32 4.57 -0.10
CA ARG A 53 18.85 4.07 -1.39
C ARG A 53 19.00 5.16 -2.46
N PRO A 54 19.43 4.81 -3.68
CA PRO A 54 19.54 5.78 -4.77
C PRO A 54 18.17 6.34 -5.14
N LEU A 55 18.13 7.62 -5.54
CA LEU A 55 16.91 8.26 -6.02
C LEU A 55 16.51 7.68 -7.39
N ILE A 56 15.48 6.85 -7.39
CA ILE A 56 14.91 6.27 -8.61
C ILE A 56 13.39 6.15 -8.48
N ASN A 57 12.70 6.23 -9.61
CA ASN A 57 11.26 6.00 -9.74
C ASN A 57 11.01 4.54 -10.11
N ARG A 58 10.11 3.88 -9.40
CA ARG A 58 9.73 2.49 -9.65
C ARG A 58 8.23 2.38 -9.86
N LYS A 59 7.83 1.69 -10.92
CA LYS A 59 6.44 1.26 -11.10
C LYS A 59 6.14 0.10 -10.15
N ARG A 60 4.96 0.13 -9.53
CA ARG A 60 4.47 -0.91 -8.63
C ARG A 60 3.00 -1.15 -8.91
N THR A 61 2.54 -2.38 -8.72
CA THR A 61 1.13 -2.72 -8.88
C THR A 61 0.46 -2.96 -7.55
N ILE A 62 -0.68 -2.30 -7.33
CA ILE A 62 -1.65 -2.66 -6.30
C ILE A 62 -2.67 -3.58 -6.98
N PHE A 63 -2.66 -4.85 -6.62
CA PHE A 63 -3.48 -5.87 -7.26
C PHE A 63 -4.94 -5.83 -6.79
N ALA A 64 -5.14 -5.60 -5.50
CA ALA A 64 -6.46 -5.54 -4.89
C ALA A 64 -6.48 -4.52 -3.75
N MET A 65 -7.62 -3.87 -3.56
CA MET A 65 -7.90 -2.96 -2.45
C MET A 65 -9.28 -3.27 -1.89
N ASN A 66 -9.39 -3.37 -0.58
CA ASN A 66 -10.68 -3.45 0.10
C ASN A 66 -10.70 -2.46 1.25
N ALA A 67 -11.55 -1.44 1.17
CA ALA A 67 -11.65 -0.38 2.15
C ALA A 67 -12.99 -0.43 2.88
N SER A 68 -12.98 -0.15 4.17
CA SER A 68 -14.17 -0.08 5.02
C SER A 68 -14.04 1.06 6.03
N LYS A 69 -15.09 1.87 6.13
CA LYS A 69 -15.16 2.96 7.11
C LYS A 69 -15.19 2.38 8.53
N LEU A 70 -14.43 2.99 9.45
CA LEU A 70 -14.51 2.71 10.90
C LEU A 70 -15.39 3.75 11.59
N ASP A 71 -15.16 5.02 11.25
CA ASP A 71 -15.94 6.17 11.69
C ASP A 71 -15.81 7.30 10.65
N ASP A 72 -16.30 8.49 10.98
CA ASP A 72 -16.31 9.66 10.09
C ASP A 72 -14.94 10.10 9.56
N TYR A 73 -13.85 9.76 10.24
CA TYR A 73 -12.49 10.18 9.89
C TYR A 73 -11.48 9.04 9.84
N HIS A 74 -11.87 7.82 10.18
CA HIS A 74 -11.00 6.64 10.12
C HIS A 74 -11.56 5.55 9.20
N PHE A 75 -10.66 4.85 8.52
CA PHE A 75 -11.00 3.68 7.70
C PHE A 75 -9.90 2.64 7.77
N VAL A 76 -10.29 1.39 7.54
CA VAL A 76 -9.35 0.29 7.29
C VAL A 76 -9.23 0.07 5.80
N ILE A 77 -8.02 -0.20 5.34
CA ILE A 77 -7.78 -0.67 3.99
C ILE A 77 -6.88 -1.89 3.97
N LYS A 78 -7.38 -2.96 3.35
CA LYS A 78 -6.62 -4.17 3.01
C LYS A 78 -6.08 -4.06 1.61
N LEU A 79 -4.79 -4.33 1.46
CA LEU A 79 -4.05 -4.12 0.22
C LEU A 79 -3.32 -5.40 -0.17
N GLN A 80 -3.48 -5.84 -1.41
CA GLN A 80 -2.59 -6.83 -2.03
C GLN A 80 -1.66 -6.10 -3.00
N THR A 81 -0.35 -6.16 -2.77
CA THR A 81 0.62 -5.34 -3.51
C THR A 81 1.77 -6.18 -4.06
N GLN A 82 2.42 -5.66 -5.10
CA GLN A 82 3.72 -6.15 -5.56
C GLN A 82 4.78 -5.97 -4.47
N ALA A 83 5.74 -6.89 -4.39
CA ALA A 83 6.86 -6.74 -3.49
C ALA A 83 7.63 -5.42 -3.68
N GLY A 84 8.15 -4.90 -2.56
CA GLY A 84 8.88 -3.65 -2.53
C GLY A 84 8.02 -2.40 -2.76
N THR A 85 6.69 -2.53 -2.67
CA THR A 85 5.77 -1.39 -2.60
C THR A 85 5.90 -0.72 -1.23
N TYR A 86 6.07 0.60 -1.24
CA TYR A 86 6.10 1.42 -0.03
C TYR A 86 4.66 1.80 0.36
N VAL A 87 4.04 0.97 1.22
CA VAL A 87 2.59 1.08 1.55
C VAL A 87 2.24 2.38 2.25
N LYS A 88 3.03 2.81 3.24
CA LYS A 88 2.80 4.09 3.94
C LYS A 88 2.72 5.24 2.94
N GLU A 89 3.71 5.29 2.04
CA GLU A 89 3.81 6.33 1.03
C GLU A 89 2.77 6.20 -0.09
N PHE A 90 2.18 5.03 -0.31
CA PHE A 90 0.99 4.89 -1.15
C PHE A 90 -0.25 5.50 -0.47
N VAL A 91 -0.37 5.40 0.86
CA VAL A 91 -1.44 6.05 1.62
C VAL A 91 -1.29 7.56 1.62
N HIS A 92 -0.19 8.08 2.19
CA HIS A 92 0.00 9.52 2.44
C HIS A 92 0.75 10.27 1.30
N SER A 93 1.03 9.59 0.18
CA SER A 93 1.67 10.14 -1.04
C SER A 93 3.14 10.59 -0.96
N ASP A 94 3.74 10.66 0.23
CA ASP A 94 5.11 11.17 0.46
C ASP A 94 5.33 12.55 -0.20
N PHE A 95 4.46 13.52 0.09
CA PHE A 95 4.47 14.86 -0.52
C PHE A 95 4.37 14.84 -2.06
N GLY A 96 3.55 13.94 -2.62
CA GLY A 96 3.32 13.84 -4.06
C GLY A 96 4.39 13.03 -4.81
N ARG A 97 5.24 12.29 -4.10
CA ARG A 97 6.28 11.41 -4.66
C ARG A 97 5.77 10.01 -5.01
N THR A 98 4.58 9.64 -4.53
CA THR A 98 3.84 8.44 -4.97
C THR A 98 2.58 8.87 -5.72
N ARG A 99 2.41 8.39 -6.96
CA ARG A 99 1.25 8.73 -7.81
C ARG A 99 0.74 7.54 -8.64
N PRO A 100 -0.58 7.28 -8.67
CA PRO A 100 -1.56 7.81 -7.73
C PRO A 100 -1.30 7.32 -6.28
N SER A 101 -1.86 8.03 -5.31
CA SER A 101 -1.89 7.67 -3.88
C SER A 101 -3.33 7.53 -3.41
N ILE A 102 -3.59 6.99 -2.22
CA ILE A 102 -4.95 6.82 -1.69
C ILE A 102 -5.73 8.15 -1.69
N SER A 103 -5.14 9.25 -1.21
CA SER A 103 -5.81 10.55 -1.25
C SER A 103 -6.19 10.96 -2.68
N THR A 104 -5.27 10.78 -3.64
CA THR A 104 -5.53 11.06 -5.06
C THR A 104 -6.64 10.18 -5.62
N LEU A 105 -6.68 8.89 -5.28
CA LEU A 105 -7.71 7.96 -5.73
C LEU A 105 -9.08 8.31 -5.15
N MET A 106 -9.13 8.79 -3.91
CA MET A 106 -10.34 9.31 -3.28
C MET A 106 -10.77 10.66 -3.88
N GLY A 107 -9.89 11.37 -4.59
CA GLY A 107 -10.14 12.73 -5.09
C GLY A 107 -9.94 13.81 -4.02
N LEU A 108 -9.22 13.49 -2.95
CA LEU A 108 -8.86 14.37 -1.85
C LEU A 108 -7.52 15.07 -2.12
N GLN A 109 -7.23 16.12 -1.34
CA GLN A 109 -5.98 16.86 -1.45
C GLN A 109 -4.80 16.09 -0.87
N LEU A 110 -3.60 16.49 -1.26
CA LEU A 110 -2.37 15.95 -0.72
C LEU A 110 -2.27 16.27 0.79
N GLY A 111 -2.04 15.24 1.62
CA GLY A 111 -1.94 15.40 3.07
C GLY A 111 -3.28 15.39 3.80
N ASP A 112 -4.39 15.11 3.11
CA ASP A 112 -5.69 14.85 3.74
C ASP A 112 -5.77 13.48 4.39
N VAL A 113 -5.04 12.50 3.84
CA VAL A 113 -5.03 11.11 4.30
C VAL A 113 -3.65 10.75 4.83
N ASP A 114 -3.62 10.09 5.98
CA ASP A 114 -2.40 9.53 6.56
C ASP A 114 -2.64 8.13 7.14
N ILE A 115 -1.56 7.42 7.45
CA ILE A 115 -1.58 6.07 8.01
C ILE A 115 -1.24 6.10 9.49
N LEU A 116 -2.06 5.45 10.31
CA LEU A 116 -1.86 5.30 11.75
C LEU A 116 -1.15 3.99 12.07
N GLU A 117 -1.66 2.90 11.49
CA GLU A 117 -1.16 1.54 11.74
C GLU A 117 -0.99 0.77 10.43
N LEU A 118 -0.05 -0.17 10.43
CA LEU A 118 0.27 -1.01 9.28
C LEU A 118 0.71 -2.40 9.74
N ASP A 119 -0.08 -3.40 9.38
CA ASP A 119 0.22 -4.80 9.60
C ASP A 119 0.51 -5.53 8.29
N VAL A 120 1.40 -6.52 8.37
CA VAL A 120 1.65 -7.48 7.29
C VAL A 120 0.85 -8.73 7.59
N GLU A 121 -0.26 -8.95 6.86
CA GLU A 121 -1.13 -10.11 7.08
C GLU A 121 -0.56 -11.39 6.46
N ALA A 122 0.01 -11.27 5.25
CA ALA A 122 0.57 -12.41 4.54
C ALA A 122 1.71 -12.01 3.62
N VAL A 123 2.63 -12.95 3.42
CA VAL A 123 3.66 -12.91 2.39
C VAL A 123 3.47 -14.16 1.56
N ASP A 124 3.30 -14.00 0.25
CA ASP A 124 3.14 -15.10 -0.69
C ASP A 124 4.49 -15.83 -0.85
N LEU A 125 4.82 -16.67 0.13
CA LEU A 125 6.05 -17.42 0.24
C LEU A 125 5.79 -18.70 1.03
N GLU A 126 5.89 -19.84 0.34
CA GLU A 126 5.91 -21.14 0.99
C GLU A 126 7.26 -21.35 1.69
N TRP A 127 7.34 -20.94 2.96
CA TRP A 127 8.51 -21.16 3.82
C TRP A 127 8.14 -21.21 5.31
N PRO A 128 8.64 -22.17 6.09
CA PRO A 128 9.52 -23.27 5.69
C PRO A 128 8.82 -24.25 4.72
N PRO A 129 9.58 -25.01 3.92
CA PRO A 129 9.00 -25.99 3.02
C PRO A 129 8.14 -26.97 3.85
N PRO A 130 6.99 -27.43 3.33
CA PRO A 130 6.18 -28.39 4.04
C PRO A 130 7.02 -29.62 4.41
N LYS A 131 6.83 -30.15 5.61
CA LYS A 131 7.49 -31.41 6.01
C LYS A 131 7.10 -32.48 4.99
N LYS A 132 8.09 -33.06 4.32
CA LYS A 132 7.87 -34.28 3.53
C LYS A 132 7.44 -35.36 4.52
N SER A 133 6.23 -35.90 4.33
CA SER A 133 5.72 -37.08 5.02
C SER A 133 6.60 -38.29 4.77
#